data_AF-A0A7X8PQZ1-F1
#
_entry.id   AF-A0A7X8PQZ1-F1
#
_cell.length_a   1.000
_cell.length_b   1.000
_cell.length_c   1.000
_cell.angle_alpha   90.00
_cell.angle_beta   90.00
_cell.angle_gamma   90.00
#
_symmetry.space_group_name_H-M   'P 1'
#
loop_
_entity.id
_entity.type
_entity.pdbx_description
1 polymer ?
#
loop_
_entity_poly.entity_id
_entity_poly.type
_entity_poly.pdbx_seq_one_letter_code
_entity_poly.pdbx_strand_id
1 'polypeptide(L)'
;MRSRIRRLLVSHIKEYSNRYFWLFMAFVMGVSAGAFTVNGLSILQSEELMHYFQGFLQLMDKQKLNSNEVFVLSLQNNAKIVILLWVLGVTIIGIPFIFLLIIVKG
;
A
#
# COMPACT_ATOMS: atom_id res chain seq x y z
N MET A 1 12.38 -15.01 -28.06
CA MET A 1 12.70 -14.13 -26.91
C MET A 1 11.57 -14.03 -25.89
N ARG A 2 10.32 -13.71 -26.27
CA ARG A 2 9.14 -13.63 -25.36
C ARG A 2 8.88 -14.90 -24.51
N SER A 3 9.06 -16.09 -25.09
CA SER A 3 8.88 -17.38 -24.38
C SER A 3 9.94 -17.65 -23.29
N ARG A 4 11.10 -16.97 -23.33
CA ARG A 4 12.16 -17.14 -22.32
C ARG A 4 11.86 -16.29 -21.10
N ILE A 5 11.48 -15.02 -21.29
CA ILE A 5 11.07 -14.11 -20.21
C ILE A 5 9.85 -14.66 -19.48
N ARG A 6 8.83 -15.14 -20.21
CA ARG A 6 7.64 -15.76 -19.60
C ARG A 6 8.01 -16.94 -18.71
N ARG A 7 8.90 -17.83 -19.16
CA ARG A 7 9.35 -18.98 -18.36
C ARG A 7 10.09 -18.54 -17.11
N LEU A 8 10.97 -17.55 -17.20
CA LEU A 8 11.72 -17.01 -16.05
C LEU A 8 10.80 -16.35 -15.01
N LEU A 9 9.81 -15.58 -15.44
CA LEU A 9 8.84 -14.96 -14.54
C LEU A 9 7.99 -16.03 -13.84
N VAL A 10 7.46 -17.01 -14.60
CA VAL A 10 6.65 -18.09 -14.04
C VAL A 10 7.46 -18.94 -13.06
N SER A 11 8.71 -19.26 -13.38
CA SER A 11 9.57 -20.01 -12.46
C SER A 11 9.85 -19.24 -11.19
N HIS A 12 10.17 -17.94 -11.28
CA HIS A 12 10.43 -17.09 -10.12
C HIS A 12 9.19 -16.97 -9.21
N ILE A 13 8.01 -16.74 -9.80
CA ILE A 13 6.76 -16.66 -9.04
C ILE A 13 6.48 -17.98 -8.34
N LYS A 14 6.65 -19.11 -9.04
CA LYS A 14 6.42 -20.44 -8.46
C LYS A 14 7.40 -20.74 -7.33
N GLU A 15 8.68 -20.40 -7.50
CA GLU A 15 9.74 -20.61 -6.50
C GLU A 15 9.49 -19.80 -5.22
N TYR A 16 8.96 -18.57 -5.35
CA TYR A 16 8.76 -17.67 -4.21
C TYR A 16 7.30 -17.43 -3.83
N SER A 17 6.40 -18.29 -4.32
CA SER A 17 4.96 -18.20 -4.07
C SER A 17 4.62 -18.12 -2.59
N ASN A 18 5.33 -18.88 -1.74
CA ASN A 18 5.13 -18.84 -0.29
C ASN A 18 5.42 -17.44 0.29
N ARG A 19 6.49 -16.78 -0.17
CA ARG A 19 6.83 -15.43 0.32
C ARG A 19 5.78 -14.40 -0.11
N TYR A 20 5.31 -14.47 -1.35
CA TYR A 20 4.22 -13.60 -1.82
C TYR A 20 2.92 -13.85 -1.05
N PHE A 21 2.61 -15.11 -0.74
CA PHE A 21 1.44 -15.45 0.07
C PHE A 21 1.49 -14.82 1.46
N TRP A 22 2.64 -14.92 2.16
CA TRP A 22 2.79 -14.31 3.49
C TRP A 22 2.72 -12.78 3.45
N LEU A 23 3.32 -12.14 2.44
CA LEU A 23 3.21 -10.69 2.25
C LEU A 23 1.77 -10.27 1.96
N PHE A 24 1.06 -11.04 1.15
CA PHE A 24 -0.36 -10.79 0.86
C PHE A 24 -1.22 -10.96 2.12
N MET A 25 -0.97 -11.99 2.94
CA MET A 25 -1.68 -12.17 4.22
C MET A 25 -1.40 -11.01 5.18
N ALA A 26 -0.16 -10.52 5.25
CA ALA A 26 0.18 -9.34 6.03
C ALA A 26 -0.61 -8.09 5.58
N PHE A 27 -0.74 -7.89 4.27
CA PHE A 27 -1.55 -6.82 3.71
C PHE A 27 -3.04 -6.96 4.08
N VAL A 28 -3.61 -8.17 3.96
CA VAL A 28 -5.01 -8.44 4.35
C VAL A 28 -5.24 -8.21 5.84
N MET A 29 -4.27 -8.56 6.69
CA MET A 29 -4.33 -8.25 8.13
C MET A 29 -4.36 -6.75 8.38
N GLY A 30 -3.56 -5.96 7.65
CA GLY A 30 -3.59 -4.49 7.68
C GLY A 30 -4.98 -3.94 7.37
N VAL A 31 -5.52 -4.29 6.20
CA VAL A 31 -6.86 -3.85 5.75
C VAL A 31 -7.92 -4.21 6.79
N SER A 32 -7.85 -5.43 7.33
CA SER A 32 -8.79 -5.91 8.34
C SER A 32 -8.65 -5.12 9.65
N ALA A 33 -7.42 -4.88 10.13
CA ALA A 33 -7.15 -4.07 11.31
C ALA A 33 -7.66 -2.62 11.15
N GLY A 34 -7.48 -2.02 9.97
CA GLY A 34 -8.05 -0.71 9.64
C GLY A 34 -9.58 -0.70 9.71
N ALA A 35 -10.23 -1.71 9.12
CA ALA A 35 -11.69 -1.85 9.18
C ALA A 35 -12.20 -2.02 10.62
N PHE A 36 -11.54 -2.84 11.44
CA PHE A 36 -11.87 -3.00 12.86
C PHE A 36 -11.65 -1.70 13.63
N THR A 37 -10.59 -0.95 13.34
CA THR A 37 -10.30 0.33 13.99
C THR A 37 -11.40 1.35 13.72
N VAL A 38 -11.84 1.48 12.47
CA VAL A 38 -12.94 2.38 12.10
C VAL A 38 -14.27 1.94 12.74
N ASN A 39 -14.53 0.63 12.78
CA ASN A 39 -15.74 0.10 13.41
C ASN A 39 -15.78 0.33 14.93
N GLY A 40 -14.62 0.38 15.59
CA GLY A 40 -14.48 0.63 17.02
C GLY A 40 -14.53 2.09 17.45
N LEU A 41 -14.70 3.04 16.52
CA LEU A 41 -14.79 4.47 16.85
C LEU A 41 -16.08 4.79 17.61
N SER A 42 -16.02 5.76 18.51
CA SER A 42 -17.22 6.32 19.12
C SER A 42 -18.06 7.09 18.09
N ILE A 43 -19.34 7.34 18.38
CA ILE A 43 -20.23 8.08 17.48
C ILE A 43 -19.61 9.43 17.08
N LEU A 44 -19.08 10.18 18.05
CA LEU A 44 -18.42 11.47 17.82
C LEU A 44 -17.20 11.33 16.88
N GLN A 45 -16.33 10.35 17.12
CA GLN A 45 -15.13 10.13 16.29
C GLN A 45 -15.49 9.73 14.85
N SER A 46 -16.54 8.91 14.69
CA SER A 46 -17.03 8.50 13.38
C SER A 46 -17.63 9.68 12.60
N GLU A 47 -18.39 10.55 13.28
CA GLU A 47 -18.93 11.79 12.68
C GLU A 47 -17.82 12.77 12.28
N GLU A 48 -16.81 12.97 13.14
CA GLU A 48 -15.65 13.81 12.82
C GLU A 48 -14.88 13.27 11.60
N LEU A 49 -14.63 11.95 11.56
CA LEU A 49 -13.98 11.30 10.43
C LEU A 49 -14.78 11.45 9.14
N MET A 50 -16.10 11.25 9.22
CA MET A 50 -17.00 11.41 8.09
C MET A 50 -16.98 12.85 7.56
N HIS A 51 -17.04 13.84 8.45
CA HIS A 51 -17.00 15.24 8.08
C HIS A 51 -15.66 15.62 7.43
N TYR A 52 -14.53 15.15 7.99
CA TYR A 52 -13.21 15.33 7.37
C TYR A 52 -13.15 14.72 5.97
N PHE A 53 -13.63 13.49 5.80
CA PHE A 53 -13.65 12.80 4.52
C PHE A 53 -14.52 13.52 3.48
N GLN A 54 -15.71 13.97 3.86
CA GLN A 54 -16.59 14.76 2.99
C GLN A 54 -15.95 16.08 2.59
N GLY A 55 -15.32 16.80 3.52
CA GLY A 55 -14.58 18.03 3.23
C GLY A 55 -13.44 17.81 2.23
N PHE A 56 -12.71 16.70 2.35
CA PHE A 56 -11.69 16.31 1.38
C PHE A 56 -12.28 16.07 -0.02
N LEU A 57 -13.39 15.32 -0.13
CA LEU A 57 -14.04 15.08 -1.42
C LEU A 57 -14.53 16.39 -2.07
N GLN A 58 -15.11 17.30 -1.30
CA GLN A 58 -15.53 18.62 -1.80
C GLN A 58 -14.35 19.47 -2.28
N LEU A 59 -13.20 19.39 -1.61
CA LEU A 59 -11.99 20.09 -2.05
C LEU A 59 -11.50 19.54 -3.39
N MET A 60 -11.53 18.22 -3.58
CA MET A 60 -11.14 17.60 -4.85
C MET A 60 -12.06 17.98 -6.02
N ASP A 61 -13.36 18.15 -5.76
CA ASP A 61 -14.33 18.56 -6.79
C ASP A 61 -14.19 20.04 -7.19
N LYS A 62 -13.89 20.91 -6.22
CA LYS A 62 -13.78 22.37 -6.45
C LYS A 62 -12.43 22.81 -7.02
N GLN A 63 -11.36 22.04 -6.80
CA GLN A 63 -10.04 22.38 -7.32
C GLN A 63 -9.85 21.88 -8.74
N LYS A 64 -9.33 22.73 -9.64
CA LYS A 64 -8.81 22.30 -10.95
C LYS A 64 -7.52 21.52 -10.73
N LEU A 65 -7.66 20.24 -10.37
CA LEU A 65 -6.53 19.35 -10.17
C LEU A 65 -5.90 19.03 -11.52
N ASN A 66 -4.65 19.46 -11.69
CA ASN A 66 -3.88 19.08 -12.85
C ASN A 66 -3.49 17.60 -12.72
N SER A 67 -4.10 16.74 -13.55
CA SER A 67 -3.85 15.29 -13.52
C SER A 67 -2.37 14.94 -13.66
N ASN A 68 -1.60 15.75 -14.39
CA ASN A 68 -0.16 15.56 -14.55
C ASN A 68 0.60 15.84 -13.24
N GLU A 69 0.24 16.91 -12.51
CA GLU A 69 0.83 17.18 -11.20
C GLU A 69 0.48 16.09 -10.19
N VAL A 70 -0.79 15.65 -10.14
CA VAL A 70 -1.21 14.55 -9.27
C VAL A 70 -0.47 13.27 -9.59
N PHE A 71 -0.24 12.97 -10.87
CA PHE A 71 0.55 11.81 -11.28
C PHE A 71 2.01 11.92 -10.81
N VAL A 72 2.68 13.05 -11.05
CA VAL A 72 4.07 13.26 -10.63
C VAL A 72 4.21 13.17 -9.11
N LEU A 73 3.30 13.81 -8.36
CA LEU A 73 3.28 13.74 -6.90
C LEU A 73 3.05 12.31 -6.41
N SER A 74 2.12 11.59 -7.02
CA SER A 74 1.85 10.18 -6.70
C SER A 74 3.05 9.30 -7.01
N LEU A 75 3.71 9.52 -8.14
CA LEU A 75 4.90 8.78 -8.54
C LEU A 75 6.05 9.03 -7.56
N GLN A 76 6.31 10.28 -7.19
CA GLN A 76 7.33 10.63 -6.20
C GLN A 76 7.05 9.99 -4.84
N ASN A 77 5.78 10.03 -4.38
CA ASN A 77 5.41 9.44 -3.10
C ASN A 77 5.59 7.91 -3.10
N ASN A 78 5.15 7.23 -4.15
CA ASN A 78 5.31 5.78 -4.26
C ASN A 78 6.78 5.37 -4.47
N ALA A 79 7.57 6.18 -5.19
CA ALA A 79 9.00 5.92 -5.38
C ALA A 79 9.75 5.88 -4.04
N LYS A 80 9.40 6.74 -3.07
CA LYS A 80 9.98 6.70 -1.72
C LYS A 80 9.74 5.34 -1.04
N ILE A 81 8.53 4.81 -1.13
CA ILE A 81 8.19 3.50 -0.55
C ILE A 81 8.95 2.38 -1.27
N VAL A 82 9.04 2.43 -2.61
CA VAL A 82 9.79 1.43 -3.39
C VAL A 82 11.27 1.43 -3.02
N ILE A 83 11.89 2.61 -2.92
CA ILE A 83 13.30 2.74 -2.51
C ILE A 83 13.49 2.20 -1.09
N LEU A 84 12.59 2.53 -0.16
CA LEU A 84 12.63 2.02 1.21
C LEU A 84 12.55 0.50 1.26
N LEU A 85 11.58 -0.10 0.55
CA LEU A 85 11.42 -1.56 0.47
C LEU A 85 12.64 -2.22 -0.18
N TRP A 86 13.22 -1.58 -1.19
CA TRP A 86 14.44 -2.08 -1.84
C TRP A 86 15.62 -2.11 -0.88
N VAL A 87 15.87 -1.02 -0.13
CA VAL A 87 16.95 -0.97 0.88
C VAL A 87 16.72 -2.02 1.97
N LEU A 88 15.49 -2.12 2.48
CA LEU A 88 15.15 -3.11 3.50
C LEU A 88 15.34 -4.54 2.98
N GLY A 89 14.93 -4.81 1.74
CA GLY A 89 14.99 -6.13 1.12
C GLY A 89 16.41 -6.66 0.87
N VAL A 90 17.43 -5.79 0.87
CA VAL A 90 18.84 -6.20 0.79
C VAL A 90 19.34 -6.78 2.13
N THR A 91 18.65 -6.51 3.23
CA THR A 91 19.08 -6.91 4.58
C THR A 91 18.15 -7.96 5.18
N ILE A 92 18.70 -8.95 5.88
CA ILE A 92 17.90 -9.92 6.64
C ILE A 92 17.10 -9.21 7.76
N ILE A 93 17.71 -8.19 8.37
CA ILE A 93 17.09 -7.36 9.40
C ILE A 93 15.88 -6.59 8.85
N GLY A 94 15.85 -6.26 7.56
CA GLY A 94 14.76 -5.53 6.93
C GLY A 94 13.48 -6.33 6.75
N ILE A 95 13.53 -7.66 6.81
CA ILE A 95 12.36 -8.54 6.66
C ILE A 95 11.22 -8.18 7.64
N PRO A 96 11.43 -8.10 8.97
CA PRO A 96 10.37 -7.68 9.90
C PRO A 96 9.82 -6.28 9.60
N PHE A 97 10.68 -5.34 9.19
CA PHE A 97 10.23 -3.99 8.83
C PHE A 97 9.40 -3.95 7.56
N ILE A 98 9.69 -4.80 6.56
CA ILE A 98 8.85 -4.95 5.37
C ILE A 98 7.45 -5.41 5.78
N PHE A 99 7.33 -6.40 6.68
CA PHE A 99 6.03 -6.86 7.15
C PHE A 99 5.25 -5.77 7.90
N LEU A 100 5.91 -5.02 8.78
CA LEU A 100 5.29 -3.88 9.46
C LEU A 100 4.80 -2.81 8.48
N LEU A 101 5.64 -2.43 7.50
CA LEU A 101 5.27 -1.46 6.47
C LEU A 101 4.06 -1.93 5.67
N ILE A 102 4.02 -3.21 5.29
CA ILE A 102 2.90 -3.77 4.51
C ILE A 102 1.61 -3.80 5.33
N ILE A 103 1.67 -4.16 6.61
CA ILE A 103 0.51 -4.13 7.52
C ILE A 103 -0.02 -2.70 7.68
N VAL A 104 0.86 -1.71 7.86
CA VAL A 104 0.43 -0.30 8.01
C VAL A 104 -0.13 0.27 6.71
N LYS A 105 0.36 -0.22 5.56
CA LYS A 105 -0.07 0.27 4.24
C LYS A 105 -1.41 -0.34 3.81
N GLY A 106 -1.72 -1.56 4.26
CA GLY A 106 -3.02 -2.21 4.07
C GLY A 106 -4.07 -1.59 4.96
#